data_AF-A0AAE2BVA3-F1
#
_entry.id   AF-A0AAE2BVA3-F1
#
_cell.length_a   1.000
_cell.length_b   1.000
_cell.length_c   1.000
_cell.angle_alpha   90.00
_cell.angle_beta   90.00
_cell.angle_gamma   90.00
#
_symmetry.space_group_name_H-M   'P 1'
#
loop_
_entity.id
_entity.type
_entity.pdbx_description
1 polymer ?
#
loop_
_entity_poly.entity_id
_entity_poly.type
_entity_poly.pdbx_seq_one_letter_code
_entity_poly.pdbx_strand_id
1 'polypeptide(L)'
;MNMTTPIYLVCYIVYTIFTSTILSIPLALRYLIRRISPLRATTEIENIVALYEGTVHHERRHPVHHSFRFPARYALIDLDRPPYSPSNFLSAEDARRAAKTNGPVFLLRIPPSVGYERSPVNLYYCYDMEAGSTKTLKKCIVEASNTPWGQSVTFVFNPTSDLVPKSEYISPFMDMGGKWRLKVSEPGEKLYAVVSVQHPKYGNYFTASFTAKRIAPSNIQDHDAFFWLLPHKVSFATYWNAVELWWKNVPLHEHPRKENPAYREEAVGRDEYIQCCPGRTRIDRCFIWKDTKWPWSSCF
;
A
#
# COMPACT_ATOMS: atom_id res chain seq x y z
N MET A 1 9.04 1.17 -27.23
CA MET A 1 9.79 0.48 -26.15
C MET A 1 11.26 0.65 -26.49
N ASN A 2 12.01 1.47 -25.75
CA ASN A 2 13.43 1.68 -26.01
C ASN A 2 14.24 0.43 -25.58
N MET A 3 15.21 0.01 -26.40
CA MET A 3 16.13 -1.11 -26.12
C MET A 3 16.94 -0.97 -24.81
N THR A 4 16.88 0.18 -24.14
CA THR A 4 17.54 0.47 -22.86
C THR A 4 16.82 -0.12 -21.64
N THR A 5 15.53 -0.43 -21.75
CA THR A 5 14.69 -0.88 -20.63
C THR A 5 15.08 -2.26 -20.03
N PRO A 6 15.37 -3.32 -20.82
CA PRO A 6 15.66 -4.64 -20.27
C PRO A 6 17.06 -4.73 -19.61
N ILE A 7 18.07 -4.10 -20.20
CA ILE A 7 19.43 -4.07 -19.63
C ILE A 7 19.42 -3.33 -18.30
N TYR A 8 18.77 -2.15 -18.26
CA TYR A 8 18.61 -1.37 -17.03
C TYR A 8 17.92 -2.18 -15.93
N LEU A 9 16.86 -2.92 -16.26
CA LEU A 9 16.15 -3.77 -15.31
C LEU A 9 17.07 -4.89 -14.76
N VAL A 10 17.82 -5.58 -15.62
CA VAL A 10 18.75 -6.63 -15.19
C VAL A 10 19.83 -6.05 -14.29
N CYS A 11 20.46 -4.93 -14.69
CA CYS A 11 21.46 -4.25 -13.86
C CYS A 11 20.90 -3.85 -12.50
N TYR A 12 19.66 -3.33 -12.45
CA TYR A 12 19.01 -2.98 -11.20
C TYR A 12 18.73 -4.21 -10.32
N ILE A 13 18.27 -5.32 -10.90
CA ILE A 13 18.04 -6.57 -10.15
C ILE A 13 19.36 -7.06 -9.54
N VAL A 14 20.44 -7.10 -10.32
CA VAL A 14 21.78 -7.48 -9.85
C VAL A 14 22.23 -6.56 -8.73
N TYR A 15 22.10 -5.24 -8.92
CA TYR A 15 22.43 -4.23 -7.91
C TYR A 15 21.63 -4.43 -6.61
N THR A 16 20.32 -4.65 -6.70
CA THR A 16 19.46 -4.85 -5.54
C THR A 16 19.85 -6.13 -4.80
N ILE A 17 20.10 -7.24 -5.51
CA ILE A 17 20.55 -8.49 -4.90
C ILE A 17 21.88 -8.27 -4.17
N PHE A 18 22.84 -7.62 -4.81
CA PHE A 18 24.15 -7.33 -4.22
C PHE A 18 24.04 -6.47 -2.95
N THR A 19 23.37 -5.31 -3.04
CA THR A 19 23.18 -4.39 -1.92
C THR A 19 22.42 -5.05 -0.77
N SER A 20 21.33 -5.77 -1.06
CA SER A 20 20.55 -6.45 -0.02
C SER A 20 21.31 -7.61 0.62
N THR A 21 22.19 -8.28 -0.12
CA THR A 21 23.07 -9.31 0.46
C THR A 21 24.06 -8.68 1.44
N ILE A 22 24.74 -7.60 1.05
CA ILE A 22 25.68 -6.88 1.91
C ILE A 22 24.99 -6.37 3.18
N LEU A 23 23.83 -5.71 3.06
CA LEU A 23 23.10 -5.15 4.20
C LEU A 23 22.43 -6.22 5.07
N SER A 24 22.19 -7.42 4.53
CA SER A 24 21.66 -8.54 5.31
C SER A 24 22.69 -9.14 6.27
N ILE A 25 23.99 -9.10 5.95
CA ILE A 25 25.06 -9.66 6.79
C ILE A 25 25.11 -9.00 8.19
N PRO A 26 25.23 -7.66 8.35
CA PRO A 26 25.26 -7.03 9.66
C PRO A 26 23.92 -7.17 10.40
N LEU A 27 22.79 -7.18 9.69
CA LEU A 27 21.48 -7.42 10.28
C LEU A 27 21.37 -8.83 10.87
N ALA A 28 21.84 -9.85 10.15
CA ALA A 28 21.90 -11.23 10.62
C ALA A 28 22.78 -11.34 11.87
N LEU A 29 23.96 -10.71 11.85
CA LEU A 29 24.88 -10.70 12.99
C LEU A 29 24.23 -10.02 14.22
N ARG A 30 23.62 -8.84 14.03
CA ARG A 30 22.90 -8.10 15.09
C ARG A 30 21.76 -8.94 15.67
N TYR A 31 20.99 -9.60 14.82
CA TYR A 31 19.89 -10.47 15.23
C TYR A 31 20.40 -11.65 16.08
N LEU A 32 21.50 -12.30 15.66
CA LEU A 32 22.13 -13.39 16.42
C LEU A 32 22.65 -12.90 17.79
N ILE A 33 23.32 -11.75 17.84
CA ILE A 33 23.82 -11.16 19.09
C ILE A 33 22.66 -10.86 20.05
N ARG A 34 21.57 -10.27 19.57
CA ARG A 34 20.38 -9.95 20.39
C ARG A 34 19.67 -11.17 20.94
N ARG A 35 19.77 -12.32 20.25
CA ARG A 35 19.24 -13.60 20.74
C ARG A 35 20.04 -14.14 21.92
N ILE A 36 21.33 -13.85 21.99
CA ILE A 36 22.25 -14.29 23.04
C ILE A 36 22.22 -13.31 24.23
N SER A 37 22.18 -12.01 23.94
CA SER A 37 22.17 -10.93 24.93
C SER A 37 21.01 -9.97 24.65
N PRO A 38 19.81 -10.23 25.20
CA PRO A 38 18.67 -9.37 24.99
C PRO A 38 18.89 -8.04 25.72
N LEU A 39 19.32 -7.00 24.98
CA LEU A 39 19.16 -5.64 25.47
C LEU A 39 17.67 -5.31 25.51
N ARG A 40 17.22 -4.74 26.64
CA ARG A 40 15.86 -4.21 26.77
C ARG A 40 15.66 -3.13 25.72
N ALA A 41 14.66 -3.29 24.85
CA ALA A 41 14.31 -2.28 23.87
C ALA A 41 13.96 -0.97 24.61
N THR A 42 14.38 0.16 24.07
CA THR A 42 14.04 1.48 24.58
C THR A 42 12.56 1.74 24.35
N THR A 43 11.82 1.96 25.43
CA THR A 43 10.36 2.22 25.50
C THR A 43 9.86 3.39 24.66
N GLU A 44 10.76 4.22 24.10
CA GLU A 44 10.38 5.40 23.31
C GLU A 44 9.93 5.06 21.89
N ILE A 45 10.58 4.10 21.21
CA ILE A 45 10.19 3.70 19.83
C ILE A 45 8.86 2.92 19.87
N GLU A 46 8.60 2.19 20.96
CA GLU A 46 7.39 1.39 21.18
C GLU A 46 6.11 2.23 21.20
N ASN A 47 6.22 3.52 21.55
CA ASN A 47 5.10 4.46 21.60
C ASN A 47 4.83 5.18 20.27
N ILE A 48 5.69 5.01 19.26
CA ILE A 48 5.61 5.71 17.96
C ILE A 48 5.14 4.78 16.85
N VAL A 49 5.48 3.48 16.94
CA VAL A 49 5.19 2.51 15.89
C VAL A 49 4.50 1.28 16.48
N ALA A 50 3.31 0.95 15.95
CA ALA A 50 2.64 -0.31 16.22
C ALA A 50 2.87 -1.29 15.06
N LEU A 51 3.19 -2.54 15.36
CA LEU A 51 3.45 -3.57 14.35
C LEU A 51 2.25 -4.51 14.20
N TYR A 52 1.95 -4.86 12.95
CA TYR A 52 0.88 -5.77 12.58
C TYR A 52 1.44 -6.92 11.77
N GLU A 53 1.03 -8.15 12.11
CA GLU A 53 1.31 -9.35 11.34
C GLU A 53 -0.01 -9.99 10.90
N GLY A 54 -0.07 -10.41 9.64
CA GLY A 54 -1.30 -10.86 9.05
C GLY A 54 -1.13 -11.55 7.71
N THR A 55 -2.22 -11.62 6.97
CA THR A 55 -2.29 -12.27 5.66
C THR A 55 -2.99 -11.35 4.68
N VAL A 56 -2.39 -11.21 3.50
CA VAL A 56 -3.07 -10.67 2.33
C VAL A 56 -3.67 -11.83 1.55
N HIS A 57 -4.96 -11.74 1.23
CA HIS A 57 -5.67 -12.69 0.39
C HIS A 57 -6.20 -11.96 -0.84
N HIS A 58 -5.77 -12.41 -2.01
CA HIS A 58 -6.29 -11.97 -3.30
C HIS A 58 -7.15 -13.07 -3.90
N GLU A 59 -8.31 -12.69 -4.42
CA GLU A 59 -9.21 -13.57 -5.13
C GLU A 59 -9.70 -12.89 -6.39
N ARG A 60 -9.54 -13.57 -7.52
CA ARG A 60 -10.11 -13.25 -8.82
C ARG A 60 -11.04 -14.38 -9.22
N ARG A 61 -12.23 -14.04 -9.68
CA ARG A 61 -13.29 -14.96 -10.12
C ARG A 61 -13.52 -14.94 -11.64
N HIS A 62 -13.09 -13.87 -12.32
CA HIS A 62 -13.24 -13.71 -13.77
C HIS A 62 -11.98 -13.04 -14.39
N PRO A 63 -11.62 -13.35 -15.66
CA PRO A 63 -12.19 -14.40 -16.52
C PRO A 63 -11.79 -15.82 -16.12
N VAL A 64 -10.68 -15.96 -15.40
CA VAL A 64 -10.20 -17.24 -14.85
C VAL A 64 -10.16 -17.11 -13.33
N HIS A 65 -10.62 -18.13 -12.62
CA HIS A 65 -10.51 -18.17 -11.17
C HIS A 65 -9.05 -18.30 -10.75
N HIS A 66 -8.59 -17.42 -9.87
CA HIS A 66 -7.25 -17.45 -9.30
C HIS A 66 -7.27 -16.78 -7.93
N SER A 67 -6.76 -17.49 -6.93
CA SER A 67 -6.73 -17.04 -5.54
C SER A 67 -5.40 -17.40 -4.92
N PHE A 68 -4.84 -16.49 -4.13
CA PHE A 68 -3.59 -16.71 -3.42
C PHE A 68 -3.55 -15.93 -2.11
N ARG A 69 -2.77 -16.45 -1.16
CA ARG A 69 -2.54 -15.82 0.15
C ARG A 69 -1.06 -15.73 0.41
N PHE A 70 -0.64 -14.63 1.03
CA PHE A 70 0.74 -14.48 1.47
C PHE A 70 0.80 -13.75 2.82
N PRO A 71 1.77 -14.12 3.68
CA PRO A 71 1.99 -13.42 4.94
C PRO A 71 2.45 -11.99 4.64
N ALA A 72 1.93 -11.04 5.41
CA ALA A 72 2.30 -9.64 5.30
C ALA A 72 2.44 -9.04 6.70
N ARG A 73 3.37 -8.11 6.81
CA ARG A 73 3.61 -7.33 8.03
C ARG A 73 3.61 -5.86 7.67
N TYR A 74 2.99 -5.07 8.53
CA TYR A 74 2.86 -3.63 8.34
C TYR A 74 3.23 -2.90 9.63
N ALA A 75 3.86 -1.75 9.48
CA ALA A 75 4.08 -0.80 10.55
C ALA A 75 3.00 0.29 10.47
N LEU A 76 2.33 0.56 11.57
CA LEU A 76 1.47 1.72 11.79
C LEU A 76 2.29 2.79 12.50
N ILE A 77 2.61 3.86 11.80
CA ILE A 77 3.52 4.92 12.23
C ILE A 77 2.68 6.16 12.57
N ASP A 78 2.88 6.74 13.75
CA ASP A 78 2.34 8.05 14.09
C ASP A 78 3.14 9.14 13.35
N LEU A 79 2.51 9.82 12.38
CA LEU A 79 3.18 10.84 11.56
C LEU A 79 3.35 12.18 12.29
N ASP A 80 2.69 12.37 13.42
CA ASP A 80 2.83 13.58 14.23
C ASP A 80 4.01 13.52 15.20
N ARG A 81 4.65 12.34 15.31
CA ARG A 81 5.81 12.12 16.17
C ARG A 81 7.08 11.96 15.32
N PRO A 82 8.16 12.71 15.63
CA PRO A 82 9.46 12.50 15.00
C PRO A 82 10.00 11.09 15.32
N PRO A 83 10.93 10.53 14.53
CA PRO A 83 11.69 11.17 13.44
C PRO A 83 11.12 10.94 12.02
N TYR A 84 9.94 10.33 11.87
CA TYR A 84 9.44 9.90 10.57
C TYR A 84 8.75 11.04 9.80
N SER A 85 9.55 11.84 9.07
CA SER A 85 9.07 12.62 7.93
C SER A 85 9.51 11.94 6.63
N PRO A 86 8.72 10.98 6.11
CA PRO A 86 9.12 10.23 4.94
C PRO A 86 9.07 11.12 3.68
N SER A 87 10.24 11.37 3.06
CA SER A 87 10.41 12.33 1.95
C SER A 87 9.54 12.08 0.71
N ASN A 88 9.12 10.84 0.49
CA ASN A 88 8.33 10.43 -0.68
C ASN A 88 6.83 10.28 -0.40
N PHE A 89 6.39 10.50 0.84
CA PHE A 89 5.04 10.20 1.32
C PHE A 89 4.37 11.47 1.84
N LEU A 90 3.04 11.46 1.99
CA LEU A 90 2.35 12.61 2.59
C LEU A 90 2.83 12.85 4.03
N SER A 91 3.11 14.10 4.36
CA SER A 91 3.29 14.55 5.74
C SER A 91 1.96 14.48 6.50
N ALA A 92 2.00 14.54 7.84
CA ALA A 92 0.79 14.62 8.64
C ALA A 92 -0.08 15.84 8.27
N GLU A 93 0.55 16.99 7.97
CA GLU A 93 -0.14 18.20 7.57
C GLU A 93 -0.82 18.06 6.21
N ASP A 94 -0.12 17.51 5.21
CA ASP A 94 -0.70 17.31 3.88
C ASP A 94 -1.85 16.30 3.91
N ALA A 95 -1.71 15.24 4.72
CA ALA A 95 -2.78 14.27 4.94
C ALA A 95 -4.00 14.91 5.59
N ARG A 96 -3.83 15.74 6.64
CA ARG A 96 -4.92 16.51 7.25
C ARG A 96 -5.62 17.43 6.25
N ARG A 97 -4.84 18.16 5.46
CA ARG A 97 -5.35 19.09 4.45
C ARG A 97 -6.17 18.37 3.39
N ALA A 98 -5.66 17.24 2.88
CA ALA A 98 -6.35 16.42 1.89
C ALA A 98 -7.64 15.80 2.47
N ALA A 99 -7.58 15.26 3.69
CA ALA A 99 -8.72 14.61 4.35
C ALA A 99 -9.72 15.58 4.98
N LYS A 100 -9.38 16.88 5.09
CA LYS A 100 -10.13 17.90 5.84
C LYS A 100 -10.39 17.49 7.29
N THR A 101 -9.34 17.08 7.98
CA THR A 101 -9.38 16.60 9.37
C THR A 101 -8.44 17.39 10.26
N ASN A 102 -8.66 17.39 11.58
CA ASN A 102 -7.90 18.21 12.53
C ASN A 102 -7.15 17.42 13.62
N GLY A 103 -7.24 16.09 13.61
CA GLY A 103 -6.64 15.21 14.61
C GLY A 103 -5.37 14.49 14.15
N PRO A 104 -4.91 13.47 14.89
CA PRO A 104 -3.67 12.75 14.58
C PRO A 104 -3.75 11.99 13.25
N VAL A 105 -2.60 11.77 12.62
CA VAL A 105 -2.50 10.98 11.38
C VAL A 105 -1.57 9.79 11.55
N PHE A 106 -2.06 8.59 11.20
CA PHE A 106 -1.25 7.38 11.24
C PHE A 106 -1.07 6.78 9.86
N LEU A 107 0.15 6.31 9.55
CA LEU A 107 0.51 5.68 8.28
C LEU A 107 0.74 4.18 8.48
N LEU A 108 -0.07 3.35 7.83
CA LEU A 108 0.12 1.90 7.74
C LEU A 108 0.84 1.57 6.43
N ARG A 109 2.07 1.05 6.54
CA ARG A 109 2.91 0.70 5.38
C ARG A 109 3.85 -0.48 5.66
N ILE A 110 4.45 -1.01 4.61
CA ILE A 110 5.63 -1.87 4.71
C ILE A 110 6.88 -0.96 4.76
N PRO A 111 7.70 -1.01 5.83
CA PRO A 111 8.98 -0.31 5.89
C PRO A 111 9.99 -0.85 4.87
N PRO A 112 10.99 -0.05 4.46
CA PRO A 112 12.11 -0.55 3.69
C PRO A 112 12.89 -1.62 4.47
N SER A 113 13.56 -2.51 3.76
CA SER A 113 14.41 -3.53 4.36
C SER A 113 15.64 -3.77 3.48
N VAL A 114 16.81 -3.82 4.12
CA VAL A 114 18.10 -4.16 3.50
C VAL A 114 18.30 -3.50 2.10
N GLY A 115 18.10 -2.19 2.04
CA GLY A 115 18.35 -1.37 0.85
C GLY A 115 17.24 -1.38 -0.21
N TYR A 116 16.07 -1.98 0.07
CA TYR A 116 14.97 -2.06 -0.87
C TYR A 116 13.64 -1.60 -0.25
N GLU A 117 12.91 -0.75 -0.98
CA GLU A 117 11.62 -0.21 -0.56
C GLU A 117 10.50 -0.68 -1.48
N ARG A 118 9.52 -1.39 -0.90
CA ARG A 118 8.28 -1.75 -1.58
C ARG A 118 7.13 -1.83 -0.60
N SER A 119 6.13 -0.98 -0.81
CA SER A 119 4.82 -1.08 -0.14
C SER A 119 3.72 -0.88 -1.19
N PRO A 120 3.00 -1.96 -1.63
CA PRO A 120 2.01 -1.87 -2.72
C PRO A 120 0.86 -0.92 -2.45
N VAL A 121 0.43 -0.87 -1.19
CA VAL A 121 -0.67 -0.04 -0.73
C VAL A 121 -0.26 0.54 0.63
N ASN A 122 -0.37 1.86 0.75
CA ASN A 122 -0.21 2.58 2.01
C ASN A 122 -1.55 3.17 2.41
N LEU A 123 -1.88 3.10 3.70
CA LEU A 123 -3.13 3.64 4.24
C LEU A 123 -2.83 4.70 5.30
N TYR A 124 -3.40 5.88 5.13
CA TYR A 124 -3.40 6.94 6.11
C TYR A 124 -4.73 6.93 6.86
N TYR A 125 -4.67 6.97 8.18
CA TYR A 125 -5.81 7.08 9.07
C TYR A 125 -5.86 8.51 9.59
N CYS A 126 -6.86 9.27 9.15
CA CYS A 126 -7.01 10.68 9.47
C CYS A 126 -8.16 10.84 10.46
N TYR A 127 -7.82 11.30 11.66
CA TYR A 127 -8.76 11.46 12.77
C TYR A 127 -9.21 12.91 12.88
N ASP A 128 -10.41 13.11 13.40
CA ASP A 128 -10.81 14.38 14.00
C ASP A 128 -10.63 14.32 15.52
N MET A 129 -10.40 15.48 16.13
CA MET A 129 -10.41 15.68 17.56
C MET A 129 -11.70 16.40 17.96
N GLU A 130 -12.48 15.75 18.81
CA GLU A 130 -13.69 16.33 19.39
C GLU A 130 -13.37 17.02 20.73
N ALA A 131 -14.30 17.86 21.21
CA ALA A 131 -14.16 18.52 22.51
C ALA A 131 -14.01 17.46 23.62
N GLY A 132 -12.91 17.52 24.39
CA GLY A 132 -12.61 16.53 25.43
C GLY A 132 -11.55 15.47 25.06
N SER A 133 -10.69 15.74 24.08
CA SER A 133 -9.54 14.89 23.72
C SER A 133 -9.89 13.50 23.15
N THR A 134 -11.13 13.29 22.73
CA THR A 134 -11.54 12.05 22.05
C THR A 134 -11.25 12.18 20.56
N LYS A 135 -10.52 11.21 19.99
CA LYS A 135 -10.27 11.14 18.55
C LYS A 135 -11.29 10.23 17.88
N THR A 136 -11.79 10.62 16.71
CA THR A 136 -12.70 9.78 15.91
C THR A 136 -12.15 9.62 14.49
N LEU A 137 -12.08 8.37 14.01
CA LEU A 137 -11.58 8.11 12.66
C LEU A 137 -12.58 8.65 11.63
N LYS A 138 -12.21 9.72 10.94
CA LYS A 138 -13.10 10.42 10.02
C LYS A 138 -12.94 9.96 8.58
N LYS A 139 -11.68 9.88 8.13
CA LYS A 139 -11.32 9.62 6.73
C LYS A 139 -10.08 8.72 6.67
N CYS A 140 -9.95 8.03 5.55
CA CYS A 140 -8.70 7.38 5.18
C CYS A 140 -8.20 7.92 3.84
N ILE A 141 -6.90 7.87 3.65
CA ILE A 141 -6.26 8.12 2.36
C ILE A 141 -5.59 6.81 1.95
N VAL A 142 -5.77 6.40 0.71
CA VAL A 142 -4.99 5.30 0.14
C VAL A 142 -3.99 5.86 -0.85
N GLU A 143 -2.75 5.40 -0.74
CA GLU A 143 -1.76 5.54 -1.78
C GLU A 143 -1.50 4.16 -2.37
N ALA A 144 -1.84 4.00 -3.65
CA ALA A 144 -1.66 2.75 -4.37
C ALA A 144 -0.56 2.93 -5.43
N SER A 145 0.51 2.14 -5.31
CA SER A 145 1.60 2.17 -6.28
C SER A 145 1.34 1.21 -7.43
N ASN A 146 1.37 1.77 -8.63
CA ASN A 146 1.23 1.04 -9.87
C ASN A 146 2.53 0.32 -10.27
N THR A 147 2.45 -1.01 -10.42
CA THR A 147 3.57 -1.87 -10.85
C THR A 147 3.27 -2.46 -12.22
N PRO A 148 4.18 -2.40 -13.21
CA PRO A 148 5.55 -1.86 -13.20
C PRO A 148 5.70 -0.42 -13.75
N TRP A 149 4.62 0.34 -13.87
CA TRP A 149 4.65 1.60 -14.63
C TRP A 149 5.19 2.82 -13.89
N GLY A 150 5.61 2.67 -12.63
CA GLY A 150 6.23 3.77 -11.89
C GLY A 150 5.27 4.95 -11.72
N GLN A 151 4.04 4.68 -11.30
CA GLN A 151 3.07 5.72 -10.97
C GLN A 151 2.43 5.38 -9.63
N SER A 152 2.03 6.36 -8.85
CA SER A 152 1.10 6.15 -7.74
C SER A 152 -0.08 7.08 -7.91
N VAL A 153 -1.22 6.64 -7.38
CA VAL A 153 -2.33 7.55 -7.10
C VAL A 153 -2.45 7.69 -5.60
N THR A 154 -2.98 8.82 -5.17
CA THR A 154 -3.46 9.02 -3.81
C THR A 154 -4.86 9.60 -3.84
N PHE A 155 -5.78 9.08 -3.03
CA PHE A 155 -7.13 9.64 -2.89
C PHE A 155 -7.78 9.34 -1.53
N VAL A 156 -8.75 10.17 -1.16
CA VAL A 156 -9.48 10.11 0.11
C VAL A 156 -10.75 9.26 0.01
N PHE A 157 -11.06 8.50 1.06
CA PHE A 157 -12.27 7.69 1.15
C PHE A 157 -12.81 7.57 2.60
N ASN A 158 -14.08 7.17 2.73
CA ASN A 158 -14.73 6.85 3.99
C ASN A 158 -14.37 5.41 4.44
N PRO A 159 -13.87 5.20 5.68
CA PRO A 159 -13.39 3.90 6.13
C PRO A 159 -14.48 2.82 6.19
N THR A 160 -15.72 3.16 6.59
CA THR A 160 -16.80 2.18 6.83
C THR A 160 -17.27 1.47 5.55
N SER A 161 -17.38 2.23 4.46
CA SER A 161 -17.59 1.74 3.10
C SER A 161 -17.58 2.94 2.17
N ASP A 162 -16.84 2.85 1.09
CA ASP A 162 -16.85 3.88 0.04
C ASP A 162 -16.81 3.26 -1.35
N LEU A 163 -17.30 4.00 -2.34
CA LEU A 163 -17.23 3.63 -3.74
C LEU A 163 -16.47 4.73 -4.49
N VAL A 164 -15.32 4.37 -5.03
CA VAL A 164 -14.41 5.28 -5.76
C VAL A 164 -14.26 4.74 -7.18
N PRO A 165 -14.19 5.57 -8.24
CA PRO A 165 -13.84 5.04 -9.55
C PRO A 165 -12.46 4.39 -9.50
N LYS A 166 -12.24 3.38 -10.36
CA LYS A 166 -10.90 2.85 -10.55
C LYS A 166 -10.06 3.90 -11.30
N SER A 167 -9.20 4.61 -10.58
CA SER A 167 -8.35 5.70 -11.10
C SER A 167 -6.91 5.27 -11.40
N GLU A 168 -6.59 3.99 -11.16
CA GLU A 168 -5.24 3.44 -11.28
C GLU A 168 -5.19 2.23 -12.18
N TYR A 169 -4.12 2.16 -12.95
CA TYR A 169 -3.81 1.01 -13.77
C TYR A 169 -2.95 -0.02 -13.03
N ILE A 170 -3.34 -0.44 -11.83
CA ILE A 170 -2.49 -1.23 -10.89
C ILE A 170 -2.14 -2.66 -11.34
N SER A 171 -2.75 -3.17 -12.40
CA SER A 171 -2.51 -4.54 -12.89
C SER A 171 -2.83 -4.62 -14.38
N PRO A 172 -1.98 -5.27 -15.20
CA PRO A 172 -2.25 -5.41 -16.62
C PRO A 172 -3.41 -6.36 -16.92
N PHE A 173 -3.88 -7.10 -15.91
CA PHE A 173 -5.00 -8.04 -16.01
C PHE A 173 -6.31 -7.42 -15.50
N MET A 174 -6.39 -6.09 -15.39
CA MET A 174 -7.58 -5.36 -14.97
C MET A 174 -7.74 -4.10 -15.80
N ASP A 175 -8.81 -4.05 -16.60
CA ASP A 175 -9.22 -2.82 -17.28
C ASP A 175 -9.50 -1.66 -16.30
N MET A 176 -9.54 -0.43 -16.81
CA MET A 176 -9.88 0.77 -16.01
C MET A 176 -11.38 0.87 -15.70
N GLY A 177 -12.17 -0.09 -16.16
CA GLY A 177 -13.60 -0.17 -15.95
C GLY A 177 -13.93 -0.47 -14.49
N GLY A 178 -15.06 0.08 -14.04
CA GLY A 178 -15.60 -0.19 -12.73
C GLY A 178 -15.13 0.73 -11.61
N LYS A 179 -15.43 0.30 -10.39
CA LYS A 179 -15.35 1.10 -9.16
C LYS A 179 -14.73 0.26 -8.05
N TRP A 180 -13.89 0.86 -7.24
CA TRP A 180 -13.40 0.28 -6.00
C TRP A 180 -14.41 0.44 -4.89
N ARG A 181 -14.84 -0.66 -4.28
CA ARG A 181 -15.47 -0.66 -2.96
C ARG A 181 -14.40 -0.88 -1.90
N LEU A 182 -14.18 0.13 -1.09
CA LEU A 182 -13.16 0.16 -0.04
C LEU A 182 -13.82 0.07 1.33
N LYS A 183 -13.24 -0.74 2.21
CA LYS A 183 -13.62 -0.83 3.62
C LYS A 183 -12.39 -1.09 4.46
N VAL A 184 -12.18 -0.28 5.48
CA VAL A 184 -11.03 -0.39 6.38
C VAL A 184 -11.51 -0.22 7.82
N SER A 185 -10.97 -1.03 8.74
CA SER A 185 -11.22 -0.88 10.17
C SER A 185 -10.35 0.19 10.79
N GLU A 186 -10.81 0.76 11.89
CA GLU A 186 -9.90 1.51 12.76
C GLU A 186 -8.77 0.59 13.27
N PRO A 187 -7.50 1.06 13.33
CA PRO A 187 -6.41 0.28 13.87
C PRO A 187 -6.58 0.02 15.36
N GLY A 188 -6.62 -1.25 15.76
CA GLY A 188 -6.65 -1.70 17.15
C GLY A 188 -5.96 -3.05 17.28
N GLU A 189 -6.45 -3.94 18.13
CA GLU A 189 -5.87 -5.30 18.28
C GLU A 189 -5.97 -6.14 17.00
N LYS A 190 -7.00 -5.86 16.19
CA LYS A 190 -7.19 -6.45 14.87
C LYS A 190 -7.34 -5.33 13.85
N LEU A 191 -6.80 -5.55 12.67
CA LEU A 191 -6.91 -4.64 11.55
C LEU A 191 -7.36 -5.40 10.33
N TYR A 192 -8.35 -4.87 9.61
CA TYR A 192 -8.74 -5.39 8.31
C TYR A 192 -8.90 -4.27 7.28
N ALA A 193 -8.44 -4.52 6.07
CA ALA A 193 -8.63 -3.66 4.92
C ALA A 193 -9.10 -4.52 3.74
N VAL A 194 -10.17 -4.11 3.07
CA VAL A 194 -10.77 -4.84 1.97
C VAL A 194 -11.01 -3.89 0.81
N VAL A 195 -10.59 -4.31 -0.37
CA VAL A 195 -10.90 -3.66 -1.64
C VAL A 195 -11.53 -4.69 -2.57
N SER A 196 -12.63 -4.31 -3.21
CA SER A 196 -13.27 -5.13 -4.24
C SER A 196 -13.63 -4.28 -5.46
N VAL A 197 -13.58 -4.88 -6.64
CA VAL A 197 -14.04 -4.21 -7.86
C VAL A 197 -15.54 -4.40 -8.00
N GLN A 198 -16.26 -3.36 -8.39
CA GLN A 198 -17.58 -3.41 -9.00
C GLN A 198 -17.45 -3.08 -10.48
N HIS A 199 -17.55 -4.10 -11.33
CA HIS A 199 -17.46 -3.95 -12.77
C HIS A 199 -18.85 -4.04 -13.41
N PRO A 200 -19.21 -3.16 -14.37
CA PRO A 200 -20.51 -3.22 -15.03
C PRO A 200 -20.76 -4.53 -15.77
N LYS A 201 -19.72 -5.12 -16.38
CA LYS A 201 -19.81 -6.36 -17.16
C LYS A 201 -19.56 -7.63 -16.34
N TYR A 202 -18.70 -7.57 -15.33
CA TYR A 202 -18.16 -8.77 -14.65
C TYR A 202 -18.59 -8.85 -13.18
N GLY A 203 -19.34 -7.86 -12.68
CA GLY A 203 -19.73 -7.78 -11.28
C GLY A 203 -18.53 -7.70 -10.33
N ASN A 204 -18.65 -8.33 -9.17
CA ASN A 204 -17.62 -8.35 -8.12
C ASN A 204 -16.58 -9.45 -8.36
N TYR A 205 -15.81 -9.31 -9.44
CA TYR A 205 -14.91 -10.37 -9.88
C TYR A 205 -13.54 -10.37 -9.21
N PHE A 206 -13.16 -9.31 -8.50
CA PHE A 206 -11.88 -9.21 -7.80
C PHE A 206 -12.07 -8.71 -6.37
N THR A 207 -11.34 -9.31 -5.44
CA THR A 207 -11.27 -8.88 -4.04
C THR A 207 -9.84 -9.07 -3.53
N ALA A 208 -9.30 -8.04 -2.90
CA ALA A 208 -8.09 -8.14 -2.09
C ALA A 208 -8.43 -7.75 -0.66
N SER A 209 -7.95 -8.54 0.30
CA SER A 209 -8.15 -8.29 1.71
C SER A 209 -6.85 -8.46 2.46
N PHE A 210 -6.64 -7.61 3.46
CA PHE A 210 -5.58 -7.74 4.44
C PHE A 210 -6.24 -7.90 5.80
N THR A 211 -5.87 -8.95 6.53
CA THR A 211 -6.31 -9.15 7.92
C THR A 211 -5.08 -9.38 8.77
N ALA A 212 -4.93 -8.61 9.84
CA ALA A 212 -3.77 -8.65 10.72
C ALA A 212 -4.14 -8.48 12.18
N LYS A 213 -3.23 -8.92 13.04
CA LYS A 213 -3.26 -8.70 14.48
C LYS A 213 -2.10 -7.80 14.88
N ARG A 214 -2.34 -6.97 15.88
CA ARG A 214 -1.28 -6.18 16.50
C ARG A 214 -0.33 -7.12 17.24
N ILE A 215 0.97 -6.88 17.10
CA ILE A 215 2.00 -7.60 17.83
C ILE A 215 2.40 -6.77 19.05
N ALA A 216 2.42 -7.42 20.21
CA ALA A 216 2.91 -6.81 21.44
C ALA A 216 4.39 -6.45 21.28
N PRO A 217 4.83 -5.25 21.70
CA PRO A 217 6.24 -4.84 21.59
C PRO A 217 7.22 -5.86 22.21
N SER A 218 6.83 -6.49 23.32
CA SER A 218 7.60 -7.54 24.00
C SER A 218 7.96 -8.74 23.13
N ASN A 219 7.20 -8.99 22.05
CA ASN A 219 7.41 -10.14 21.17
C ASN A 219 8.44 -9.85 20.07
N ILE A 220 8.96 -8.62 19.99
CA ILE A 220 9.83 -8.17 18.92
C ILE A 220 11.17 -7.75 19.49
N GLN A 221 12.18 -8.60 19.29
CA GLN A 221 13.55 -8.32 19.72
C GLN A 221 14.26 -7.33 18.77
N ASP A 222 13.84 -7.29 17.51
CA ASP A 222 14.44 -6.46 16.48
C ASP A 222 13.43 -6.09 15.39
N HIS A 223 13.11 -4.81 15.26
CA HIS A 223 12.17 -4.29 14.26
C HIS A 223 12.69 -4.48 12.83
N ASP A 224 14.00 -4.32 12.59
CA ASP A 224 14.59 -4.47 11.26
C ASP A 224 14.55 -5.94 10.83
N ALA A 225 14.82 -6.85 11.78
CA ALA A 225 14.69 -8.30 11.54
C ALA A 225 13.24 -8.72 11.30
N PHE A 226 12.27 -8.07 11.94
CA PHE A 226 10.84 -8.33 11.75
C PHE A 226 10.39 -8.07 10.30
N PHE A 227 11.00 -7.10 9.61
CA PHE A 227 10.72 -6.80 8.19
C PHE A 227 11.75 -7.38 7.21
N TRP A 228 12.69 -8.19 7.68
CA TRP A 228 13.82 -8.67 6.87
C TRP A 228 13.39 -9.36 5.58
N LEU A 229 13.82 -8.79 4.45
CA LEU A 229 13.50 -9.22 3.07
C LEU A 229 12.00 -9.20 2.72
N LEU A 230 11.15 -8.62 3.56
CA LEU A 230 9.70 -8.60 3.30
C LEU A 230 9.33 -7.80 2.04
N PRO A 231 9.87 -6.58 1.81
CA PRO A 231 9.62 -5.85 0.56
C PRO A 231 10.02 -6.67 -0.69
N HIS A 232 11.13 -7.41 -0.64
CA HIS A 232 11.58 -8.28 -1.73
C HIS A 232 10.60 -9.42 -1.99
N LYS A 233 10.15 -10.10 -0.93
CA LYS A 233 9.16 -11.18 -1.02
C LYS A 233 7.85 -10.68 -1.64
N VAL A 234 7.40 -9.50 -1.26
CA VAL A 234 6.20 -8.87 -1.83
C VAL A 234 6.38 -8.56 -3.31
N SER A 235 7.51 -8.01 -3.71
CA SER A 235 7.83 -7.76 -5.12
C SER A 235 7.89 -9.07 -5.93
N PHE A 236 8.62 -10.08 -5.44
CA PHE A 236 8.71 -11.38 -6.08
C PHE A 236 7.34 -12.02 -6.25
N ALA A 237 6.53 -12.06 -5.18
CA ALA A 237 5.17 -12.59 -5.23
C ALA A 237 4.29 -11.82 -6.24
N THR A 238 4.42 -10.50 -6.32
CA THR A 238 3.66 -9.68 -7.28
C THR A 238 3.96 -10.10 -8.72
N TYR A 239 5.24 -10.23 -9.09
CA TYR A 239 5.63 -10.64 -10.44
C TYR A 239 5.30 -12.12 -10.71
N TRP A 240 5.46 -12.99 -9.72
CA TRP A 240 5.11 -14.40 -9.85
C TRP A 240 3.62 -14.60 -10.17
N ASN A 241 2.74 -13.92 -9.44
CA ASN A 241 1.29 -13.95 -9.72
C ASN A 241 0.95 -13.37 -11.10
N ALA A 242 1.70 -12.37 -11.57
CA ALA A 242 1.52 -11.85 -12.92
C ALA A 242 1.88 -12.90 -13.99
N VAL A 243 2.97 -13.65 -13.79
CA VAL A 243 3.37 -14.77 -14.67
C VAL A 243 2.31 -15.88 -14.65
N GLU A 244 1.79 -16.25 -13.48
CA GLU A 244 0.74 -17.27 -13.38
C GLU A 244 -0.55 -16.86 -14.12
N LEU A 245 -0.97 -15.60 -14.03
CA LEU A 245 -2.14 -15.08 -14.74
C LEU A 245 -1.90 -15.06 -16.26
N TRP A 246 -0.70 -14.67 -16.68
CA TRP A 246 -0.32 -14.70 -18.09
C TRP A 246 -0.34 -16.12 -18.65
N TRP A 247 0.22 -17.10 -17.91
CA TRP A 247 0.18 -18.51 -18.30
C TRP A 247 -1.26 -19.03 -18.40
N LYS A 248 -2.16 -18.54 -17.53
CA LYS A 248 -3.60 -18.85 -17.58
C LYS A 248 -4.35 -18.13 -18.70
N ASN A 249 -3.66 -17.45 -19.62
CA ASN A 249 -4.24 -16.70 -20.73
C ASN A 249 -5.25 -15.63 -20.29
N VAL A 250 -5.04 -15.01 -19.13
CA VAL A 250 -5.86 -13.86 -18.72
C VAL A 250 -5.52 -12.67 -19.63
N PRO A 251 -6.52 -11.97 -20.21
CA PRO A 251 -6.29 -10.87 -21.13
C PRO A 251 -5.40 -9.79 -20.53
N LEU A 252 -4.42 -9.34 -21.32
CA LEU A 252 -3.59 -8.18 -21.02
C LEU A 252 -4.26 -6.94 -21.59
N HIS A 253 -4.33 -5.90 -20.77
CA HIS A 253 -4.73 -4.57 -21.20
C HIS A 253 -3.46 -3.73 -21.44
N GLU A 254 -3.53 -2.78 -22.36
CA GLU A 254 -2.46 -1.79 -22.51
C GLU A 254 -2.57 -0.70 -21.46
N HIS A 255 -1.46 -0.03 -21.17
CA HIS A 255 -1.49 1.10 -20.24
C HIS A 255 -2.35 2.23 -20.82
N PRO A 256 -3.32 2.78 -20.07
CA PRO A 256 -4.34 3.70 -20.60
C PRO A 256 -3.72 4.96 -21.23
N ARG A 257 -2.59 5.44 -20.72
CA ARG A 257 -1.82 6.57 -21.31
C ARG A 257 -1.57 6.45 -22.82
N LYS A 258 -1.48 5.23 -23.37
CA LYS A 258 -1.26 5.04 -24.81
C LYS A 258 -2.53 5.24 -25.63
N GLU A 259 -3.66 4.72 -25.15
CA GLU A 259 -4.94 4.72 -25.86
C GLU A 259 -5.72 6.02 -25.60
N ASN A 260 -5.65 6.50 -24.35
CA ASN A 260 -6.36 7.67 -23.88
C ASN A 260 -5.47 8.53 -22.97
N PRO A 261 -4.86 9.61 -23.51
CA PRO A 261 -4.09 10.56 -22.71
C PRO A 261 -4.89 11.22 -21.58
N ALA A 262 -6.21 11.34 -21.73
CA ALA A 262 -7.12 12.00 -20.78
C ALA A 262 -7.73 11.04 -19.72
N TYR A 263 -7.15 9.85 -19.53
CA TYR A 263 -7.69 8.84 -18.61
C TYR A 263 -7.76 9.31 -17.14
N ARG A 264 -6.94 10.29 -16.75
CA ARG A 264 -6.94 10.86 -15.39
C ARG A 264 -8.14 11.78 -15.19
N GLU A 265 -8.40 12.64 -16.16
CA GLU A 265 -9.55 13.55 -16.21
C GLU A 265 -10.86 12.75 -16.24
N GLU A 266 -10.92 11.68 -17.02
CA GLU A 266 -12.07 10.76 -17.01
C GLU A 266 -12.27 10.07 -15.66
N ALA A 267 -11.19 9.75 -14.93
CA ALA A 267 -11.32 9.21 -13.59
C ALA A 267 -11.93 10.23 -12.61
N VAL A 268 -11.55 11.51 -12.72
CA VAL A 268 -12.17 12.60 -11.95
C VAL A 268 -13.65 12.76 -12.31
N GLY A 269 -13.99 12.83 -13.60
CA GLY A 269 -15.39 12.95 -14.04
C GLY A 269 -16.26 11.76 -13.64
N ARG A 270 -15.70 10.54 -13.63
CA ARG A 270 -16.40 9.36 -13.09
C ARG A 270 -16.65 9.46 -11.59
N ASP A 271 -15.75 10.08 -10.83
CA ASP A 271 -15.96 10.29 -9.39
C ASP A 271 -17.11 11.26 -9.15
N GLU A 272 -17.15 12.39 -9.87
CA GLU A 272 -18.25 13.37 -9.78
C GLU A 272 -19.60 12.68 -10.04
N TYR A 273 -19.69 11.85 -11.08
CA TYR A 273 -20.90 11.08 -11.35
C TYR A 273 -21.28 10.11 -10.22
N ILE A 274 -20.28 9.41 -9.64
CA ILE A 274 -20.46 8.49 -8.51
C ILE A 274 -20.97 9.20 -7.26
N GLN A 275 -20.56 10.45 -7.04
CA GLN A 275 -20.96 11.27 -5.90
C GLN A 275 -22.34 11.91 -6.07
N CYS A 276 -22.75 12.24 -7.30
CA CYS A 276 -24.08 12.78 -7.60
C CYS A 276 -25.21 11.74 -7.48
N CYS A 277 -24.89 10.46 -7.28
CA CYS A 277 -25.89 9.41 -7.10
C CYS A 277 -26.68 9.62 -5.77
N PRO A 278 -28.03 9.56 -5.79
CA PRO A 278 -28.86 9.76 -4.60
C PRO A 278 -28.48 8.86 -3.42
N GLY A 279 -28.51 9.39 -2.20
CA GLY A 279 -28.25 8.64 -0.96
C GLY A 279 -26.76 8.46 -0.60
N ARG A 280 -25.85 9.19 -1.26
CA ARG A 280 -24.42 9.17 -0.93
C ARG A 280 -23.95 10.47 -0.29
N THR A 281 -23.14 10.35 0.75
CA THR A 281 -22.43 11.50 1.33
C THR A 281 -21.37 11.97 0.34
N ARG A 282 -21.48 13.22 -0.12
CA ARG A 282 -20.46 13.84 -0.98
C ARG A 282 -19.13 13.92 -0.22
N ILE A 283 -18.05 13.55 -0.89
CA ILE A 283 -16.69 13.63 -0.34
C ILE A 283 -15.91 14.50 -1.30
N ASP A 284 -15.26 15.55 -0.81
CA ASP A 284 -14.34 16.28 -1.68
C ASP A 284 -13.09 15.43 -1.87
N ARG A 285 -13.06 14.59 -2.91
CA ARG A 285 -11.95 13.69 -3.20
C ARG A 285 -10.96 14.39 -4.11
N CYS A 286 -9.74 14.57 -3.62
CA CYS A 286 -8.62 14.95 -4.45
C CYS A 286 -7.86 13.69 -4.88
N PHE A 287 -7.79 13.44 -6.19
CA PHE A 287 -6.90 12.44 -6.76
C PHE A 287 -5.57 13.08 -7.11
N ILE A 288 -4.49 12.51 -6.59
CA ILE A 288 -3.13 12.99 -6.85
C ILE A 288 -2.37 11.88 -7.54
N TRP A 289 -2.01 12.07 -8.80
CA TRP A 289 -1.14 11.14 -9.52
C TRP A 289 0.31 11.62 -9.43
N LYS A 290 1.20 10.73 -9.01
CA LYS A 290 2.65 10.98 -8.94
C LYS A 290 3.35 10.00 -9.85
N ASP A 291 4.30 10.48 -10.64
CA ASP A 291 5.25 9.59 -11.30
C ASP A 291 6.32 9.20 -10.26
N THR A 292 6.51 7.90 -10.07
CA THR A 292 7.43 7.31 -9.10
C THR A 292 8.56 6.62 -9.85
N LYS A 293 9.76 6.56 -9.27
CA LYS A 293 10.85 5.82 -9.89
C LYS A 293 10.52 4.32 -9.95
N TRP A 294 10.62 3.75 -11.16
CA TRP A 294 10.63 2.31 -11.36
C TRP A 294 11.93 1.90 -12.07
N PRO A 295 12.56 0.80 -11.64
CA PRO A 295 12.22 -0.02 -10.48
C PRO A 295 12.46 0.76 -9.15
N TRP A 296 11.83 0.28 -8.08
CA TRP A 296 11.57 1.02 -6.83
C TRP A 296 12.81 1.65 -6.19
N SER A 297 12.61 2.62 -5.30
CA SER A 297 13.71 3.32 -4.62
C SER A 297 14.64 2.36 -3.89
N SER A 298 15.94 2.47 -4.18
CA SER A 298 16.99 2.05 -3.25
C SER A 298 16.92 3.00 -2.06
N CYS A 299 16.66 2.49 -0.85
CA CYS A 299 16.77 3.31 0.35
C CYS A 299 18.23 3.29 0.82
N PHE A 300 18.82 4.47 0.92
CA PHE A 300 20.07 4.75 1.60
C PHE A 300 19.79 5.68 2.77
#